data_AF-A0A1Y2FZN1-F1
#
_entry.id   AF-A0A1Y2FZN1-F1
#
_cell.length_a   1.000
_cell.length_b   1.000
_cell.length_c   1.000
_cell.angle_alpha   90.00
_cell.angle_beta   90.00
_cell.angle_gamma   90.00
#
_symmetry.space_group_name_H-M   'P 1'
#
loop_
_entity.id
_entity.type
_entity.pdbx_description
1 polymer ?
#
loop_
_entity_poly.entity_id
_entity_poly.type
_entity_poly.pdbx_seq_one_letter_code
_entity_poly.pdbx_strand_id
1 'polypeptide(L)'
;MASELQLEVARQSVISGTAAVVAGMVYGTQISDTGFGESYLMVAAHVQFMVNGILQILGGLILSQHQLCTMGSTALRIFQAGNVWAPVPVLGVEAWGAKVGVSWPRLIKQAGLPAPDPKLYTFYSILHFGPGGLLLLSWAFLLWACIRGPARSTSAKPKSG
;
A
#
# COMPACT_ATOMS: atom_id res chain seq x y z
N MET A 1 -18.82 14.35 -13.76
CA MET A 1 -19.10 14.11 -12.33
C MET A 1 -18.36 12.87 -11.91
N ALA A 2 -17.87 12.82 -10.67
CA ALA A 2 -17.32 11.63 -10.05
C ALA A 2 -18.29 10.46 -10.08
N SER A 3 -17.83 9.22 -10.26
CA SER A 3 -18.63 8.09 -9.77
C SER A 3 -18.49 7.98 -8.25
N GLU A 4 -19.55 7.57 -7.55
CA GLU A 4 -19.50 7.31 -6.10
C GLU A 4 -18.40 6.30 -5.74
N LEU A 5 -18.19 5.29 -6.61
CA LEU A 5 -17.11 4.33 -6.46
C LEU A 5 -15.72 4.97 -6.51
N GLN A 6 -15.49 5.96 -7.40
CA GLN A 6 -14.19 6.64 -7.50
C GLN A 6 -13.88 7.42 -6.22
N LEU A 7 -14.88 8.11 -5.67
CA LEU A 7 -14.73 8.86 -4.41
C LEU A 7 -14.48 7.92 -3.22
N GLU A 8 -15.18 6.78 -3.17
CA GLU A 8 -14.98 5.80 -2.11
C GLU A 8 -13.57 5.21 -2.17
N VAL A 9 -13.11 4.78 -3.35
CA VAL A 9 -11.75 4.24 -3.51
C VAL A 9 -10.68 5.29 -3.20
N ALA A 10 -10.92 6.56 -3.56
CA ALA A 10 -10.04 7.67 -3.21
C ALA A 10 -9.94 7.85 -1.68
N ARG A 11 -11.08 7.87 -0.97
CA ARG A 11 -11.15 7.98 0.49
C ARG A 11 -10.43 6.81 1.17
N GLN A 12 -10.71 5.58 0.75
CA GLN A 12 -10.09 4.39 1.30
C GLN A 12 -8.57 4.39 1.10
N SER A 13 -8.10 4.88 -0.05
CA SER A 13 -6.67 5.00 -0.35
C SER A 13 -5.96 5.95 0.62
N VAL A 14 -6.58 7.10 0.95
CA VAL A 14 -6.01 8.05 1.91
C VAL A 14 -5.99 7.46 3.33
N ILE A 15 -7.06 6.80 3.76
CA ILE A 15 -7.15 6.18 5.08
C ILE A 15 -6.12 5.05 5.22
N SER A 16 -6.10 4.13 4.26
CA SER A 16 -5.15 3.01 4.23
C SER A 16 -3.71 3.50 4.17
N GLY A 17 -3.43 4.50 3.32
CA GLY A 17 -2.10 5.06 3.19
C GLY A 17 -1.62 5.74 4.47
N THR A 18 -2.51 6.46 5.17
CA THR A 18 -2.19 7.07 6.48
C THR A 18 -1.86 6.00 7.52
N ALA A 19 -2.66 4.92 7.59
CA ALA A 19 -2.39 3.81 8.49
C ALA A 19 -1.05 3.13 8.18
N ALA A 20 -0.71 2.95 6.90
CA ALA A 20 0.58 2.40 6.49
C ALA A 20 1.76 3.32 6.86
N VAL A 21 1.63 4.64 6.68
CA VAL A 21 2.66 5.60 7.13
C VAL A 21 2.84 5.53 8.64
N VAL A 22 1.76 5.48 9.43
CA VAL A 22 1.84 5.32 10.89
C VAL A 22 2.52 4.01 11.27
N ALA A 23 2.16 2.89 10.63
CA ALA A 23 2.83 1.60 10.84
C ALA A 23 4.33 1.69 10.53
N GLY A 24 4.70 2.32 9.42
CA GLY A 24 6.08 2.58 9.04
C GLY A 24 6.83 3.39 10.09
N MET A 25 6.25 4.49 10.58
CA MET A 25 6.85 5.30 11.65
C MET A 25 7.07 4.49 12.94
N VAL A 26 6.07 3.70 13.37
CA VAL A 26 6.22 2.81 14.53
C VAL A 26 7.35 1.81 14.31
N TYR A 27 7.44 1.21 13.12
CA TYR A 27 8.54 0.35 12.71
C TYR A 27 9.90 1.06 12.81
N GLY A 28 9.97 2.31 12.36
CA GLY A 28 11.18 3.13 12.41
C GLY A 28 11.70 3.34 13.83
N THR A 29 10.80 3.53 14.80
CA THR A 29 11.18 3.69 16.22
C THR A 29 11.81 2.44 16.84
N GLN A 30 11.70 1.28 16.18
CA GLN A 30 12.19 0.00 16.69
C GLN A 30 13.60 -0.34 16.17
N ILE A 31 14.04 0.33 15.10
CA ILE A 31 15.29 0.00 14.38
C ILE A 31 16.54 0.45 15.16
N SER A 32 16.44 1.48 16.00
CA SER A 32 17.60 2.07 16.69
C SER A 32 18.15 1.25 17.86
N ASP A 33 17.50 0.14 18.25
CA ASP A 33 17.75 -0.54 19.53
C ASP A 33 18.33 -1.97 19.42
N THR A 34 18.63 -2.42 18.21
CA THR A 34 18.90 -3.84 17.95
C THR A 34 20.30 -4.04 17.37
N GLY A 35 21.23 -4.51 18.20
CA GLY A 35 22.54 -5.04 17.76
C GLY A 35 22.45 -6.38 17.00
N PHE A 36 21.28 -6.68 16.43
CA PHE A 36 21.04 -7.86 15.59
C PHE A 36 21.31 -7.47 14.13
N GLY A 37 22.08 -8.29 13.41
CA GLY A 37 22.40 -8.12 11.97
C GLY A 37 21.21 -8.21 11.01
N GLU A 38 19.99 -8.27 11.54
CA GLU A 38 18.71 -8.46 10.83
C GLU A 38 17.93 -7.14 10.67
N SER A 39 18.57 -6.03 11.00
CA SER A 39 18.08 -4.66 10.78
C SER A 39 17.71 -4.37 9.32
N TYR A 40 18.29 -5.08 8.35
CA TYR A 40 18.00 -4.86 6.92
C TYR A 40 16.55 -5.15 6.55
N LEU A 41 15.96 -6.26 7.02
CA LEU A 41 14.55 -6.59 6.77
C LEU A 41 13.62 -5.57 7.40
N MET A 42 13.98 -5.10 8.60
CA MET A 42 13.21 -4.08 9.29
C MET A 42 13.24 -2.73 8.60
N VAL A 43 14.44 -2.30 8.18
CA VAL A 43 14.60 -1.08 7.40
C VAL A 43 13.82 -1.22 6.11
N ALA A 44 13.86 -2.39 5.46
CA ALA A 44 13.05 -2.66 4.29
C ALA A 44 11.54 -2.60 4.56
N ALA A 45 11.05 -3.20 5.66
CA ALA A 45 9.65 -3.15 6.06
C ALA A 45 9.20 -1.72 6.41
N HIS A 46 10.01 -0.98 7.18
CA HIS A 46 9.82 0.44 7.46
C HIS A 46 9.68 1.25 6.16
N VAL A 47 10.67 1.14 5.27
CA VAL A 47 10.68 1.84 3.98
C VAL A 47 9.47 1.43 3.15
N GLN A 48 9.14 0.14 3.11
CA GLN A 48 7.99 -0.37 2.36
C GLN A 48 6.67 0.20 2.89
N PHE A 49 6.43 0.19 4.20
CA PHE A 49 5.23 0.79 4.78
C PHE A 49 5.15 2.30 4.53
N MET A 50 6.27 3.01 4.68
CA MET A 50 6.33 4.46 4.43
C MET A 50 6.05 4.79 2.97
N VAL A 51 6.78 4.16 2.03
CA VAL A 51 6.65 4.42 0.60
C VAL A 51 5.26 4.00 0.12
N ASN A 52 4.79 2.81 0.48
CA ASN A 52 3.46 2.35 0.11
C ASN A 52 2.38 3.29 0.67
N GLY A 53 2.54 3.75 1.91
CA GLY A 53 1.59 4.66 2.54
C GLY A 53 1.51 6.01 1.85
N ILE A 54 2.65 6.61 1.52
CA ILE A 54 2.73 7.87 0.77
C ILE A 54 2.10 7.70 -0.62
N LEU A 55 2.47 6.63 -1.32
CA LEU A 55 1.90 6.34 -2.65
C LEU A 55 0.39 6.12 -2.58
N GLN A 56 -0.12 5.48 -1.54
CA GLN A 56 -1.56 5.31 -1.37
C GLN A 56 -2.29 6.63 -1.15
N ILE A 57 -1.75 7.49 -0.28
CA ILE A 57 -2.28 8.84 -0.04
C ILE A 57 -2.29 9.63 -1.35
N LEU A 58 -1.17 9.67 -2.07
CA LEU A 58 -1.06 10.36 -3.36
C LEU A 58 -2.04 9.81 -4.39
N GLY A 59 -2.15 8.48 -4.50
CA GLY A 59 -3.10 7.84 -5.39
C GLY A 59 -4.54 8.22 -5.07
N GLY A 60 -4.90 8.26 -3.78
CA GLY A 60 -6.22 8.72 -3.33
C GLY A 60 -6.47 10.19 -3.63
N LEU A 61 -5.49 11.05 -3.38
CA LEU A 61 -5.58 12.49 -3.70
C LEU A 61 -5.75 12.72 -5.20
N ILE A 62 -4.96 12.06 -6.05
CA ILE A 62 -5.11 12.15 -7.52
C ILE A 62 -6.49 11.67 -7.95
N LEU A 63 -6.94 10.52 -7.44
CA LEU A 63 -8.21 9.92 -7.81
C LEU A 63 -9.43 10.75 -7.37
N SER A 64 -9.29 11.54 -6.30
CA SER A 64 -10.32 12.50 -5.86
C SER A 64 -10.50 13.69 -6.81
N GLN A 65 -9.53 13.95 -7.68
CA GLN A 65 -9.55 15.07 -8.62
C GLN A 65 -10.05 14.60 -10.00
N HIS A 66 -11.36 14.66 -10.22
CA HIS A 66 -11.99 14.24 -11.49
C HIS A 66 -11.51 14.99 -12.73
N GLN A 67 -10.94 16.19 -12.55
CA GLN A 67 -10.32 16.95 -13.62
C GLN A 67 -8.99 16.34 -14.09
N LEU A 68 -8.31 15.59 -13.21
CA LEU A 68 -7.02 14.95 -13.50
C LEU A 68 -7.20 13.56 -14.11
N CYS A 69 -8.09 12.74 -13.54
CA CYS A 69 -8.36 11.41 -14.09
C CYS A 69 -9.79 10.92 -13.84
N THR A 70 -10.27 10.06 -14.73
CA THR A 70 -11.49 9.28 -14.52
C THR A 70 -11.22 7.84 -14.87
N MET A 71 -11.59 6.93 -13.97
CA MET A 71 -11.37 5.51 -14.15
C MET A 71 -12.72 4.78 -14.29
N GLY A 72 -12.77 3.82 -15.21
CA GLY A 72 -13.90 2.89 -15.28
C GLY A 72 -13.95 1.98 -14.05
N SER A 73 -15.11 1.37 -13.78
CA SER A 73 -15.36 0.53 -12.59
C SER A 73 -14.36 -0.63 -12.45
N THR A 74 -13.99 -1.30 -13.54
CA THR A 74 -12.99 -2.39 -13.52
C THR A 74 -11.61 -1.88 -13.11
N ALA A 75 -11.17 -0.75 -13.68
CA ALA A 75 -9.86 -0.16 -13.36
C ALA A 75 -9.84 0.34 -11.91
N LEU A 76 -10.94 0.91 -11.41
CA LEU A 76 -11.10 1.31 -10.01
C LEU A 76 -10.98 0.13 -9.05
N ARG A 77 -11.54 -1.04 -9.38
CA ARG A 77 -11.44 -2.24 -8.54
C ARG A 77 -10.03 -2.80 -8.50
N ILE A 78 -9.31 -2.80 -9.64
CA ILE A 78 -7.90 -3.19 -9.69
C ILE A 78 -7.07 -2.23 -8.84
N PHE A 79 -7.29 -0.93 -9.00
CA PHE A 79 -6.63 0.10 -8.20
C PHE A 79 -6.94 -0.06 -6.71
N GLN A 80 -8.19 -0.32 -6.34
CA GLN A 80 -8.58 -0.58 -4.96
C GLN A 80 -7.87 -1.82 -4.41
N ALA A 81 -7.80 -2.92 -5.17
CA ALA A 81 -7.13 -4.14 -4.73
C ALA A 81 -5.64 -3.92 -4.43
N GLY A 82 -4.90 -3.23 -5.31
CA GLY A 82 -3.46 -3.04 -5.09
C GLY A 82 -3.07 -1.79 -4.30
N ASN A 83 -3.86 -0.71 -4.35
CA ASN A 83 -3.59 0.50 -3.59
C ASN A 83 -4.21 0.42 -2.18
N VAL A 84 -5.45 -0.02 -2.02
CA VAL A 84 -6.10 -0.07 -0.69
C VAL A 84 -5.80 -1.37 0.05
N TRP A 85 -5.93 -2.51 -0.62
CA TRP A 85 -5.94 -3.80 0.08
C TRP A 85 -4.59 -4.51 0.15
N ALA A 86 -3.63 -4.20 -0.71
CA ALA A 86 -2.30 -4.81 -0.68
C ALA A 86 -1.55 -4.72 0.66
N PRO A 87 -1.68 -3.64 1.47
CA PRO A 87 -1.06 -3.58 2.80
C PRO A 87 -1.66 -4.54 3.83
N VAL A 88 -2.92 -4.98 3.67
CA VAL A 88 -3.60 -5.82 4.67
C VAL A 88 -2.91 -7.19 4.81
N PRO A 89 -2.58 -7.92 3.73
CA PRO A 89 -1.74 -9.10 3.80
C PRO A 89 -0.39 -8.83 4.47
N VAL A 90 0.26 -7.70 4.17
CA VAL A 90 1.56 -7.34 4.78
C VAL A 90 1.42 -7.24 6.29
N LEU A 91 0.39 -6.58 6.80
CA LEU A 91 0.12 -6.51 8.25
C LEU A 91 -0.11 -7.89 8.88
N GLY A 92 -0.74 -8.82 8.16
CA GLY A 92 -0.89 -10.22 8.60
C GLY A 92 0.45 -10.95 8.68
N VAL A 93 1.31 -10.77 7.66
CA VAL A 93 2.67 -11.33 7.63
C VAL A 93 3.51 -10.75 8.78
N GLU A 94 3.36 -9.46 9.06
CA GLU A 94 4.00 -8.76 10.17
C GLU A 94 3.60 -9.33 11.53
N ALA A 95 2.30 -9.51 11.76
CA ALA A 95 1.80 -10.09 13.02
C ALA A 95 2.28 -11.54 13.20
N TRP A 96 2.30 -12.33 12.13
CA TRP A 96 2.85 -13.69 12.15
C TRP A 96 4.36 -13.68 12.41
N GLY A 97 5.11 -12.82 11.72
CA GLY A 97 6.56 -12.67 11.87
C GLY A 97 6.96 -12.35 13.32
N ALA A 98 6.16 -11.54 14.01
CA ALA A 98 6.41 -11.19 15.41
C ALA A 98 6.30 -12.42 16.30
N LYS A 99 5.31 -13.28 16.05
CA LYS A 99 5.09 -14.53 16.79
C LYS A 99 6.24 -15.51 16.61
N VAL A 100 6.84 -15.57 15.42
CA VAL A 100 7.94 -16.51 15.11
C VAL A 100 9.34 -15.91 15.28
N GLY A 101 9.42 -14.68 15.82
CA GLY A 101 10.70 -14.04 16.13
C GLY A 101 11.45 -13.49 14.91
N VAL A 102 10.74 -13.13 13.83
CA VAL A 102 11.34 -12.64 12.57
C VAL A 102 10.99 -11.17 12.29
N SER A 103 10.00 -10.59 12.97
CA SER A 103 9.65 -9.17 12.86
C SER A 103 9.44 -8.53 14.24
N TRP A 104 9.36 -7.18 14.30
CA TRP A 104 9.30 -6.41 15.56
C TRP A 104 10.41 -6.75 16.59
N PRO A 105 11.70 -6.46 16.33
CA PRO A 105 12.78 -6.94 17.16
C PRO A 105 12.92 -6.27 18.51
N ARG A 106 12.23 -5.16 18.81
CA ARG A 106 12.06 -4.77 20.21
C ARG A 106 11.25 -5.82 20.97
N LEU A 107 10.20 -6.38 20.37
CA LEU A 107 9.42 -7.48 20.94
C LEU A 107 10.25 -8.76 21.02
N ILE A 108 11.02 -9.10 19.98
CA ILE A 108 11.93 -10.26 19.99
C ILE A 108 12.94 -10.16 21.14
N LYS A 109 13.59 -9.00 21.27
CA LYS A 109 14.55 -8.71 22.34
C LYS A 109 13.90 -8.75 23.72
N GLN A 110 12.70 -8.18 23.88
CA GLN A 110 11.93 -8.24 25.13
C GLN A 110 11.49 -9.66 25.49
N ALA A 111 11.17 -10.48 24.48
CA ALA A 111 10.75 -11.87 24.66
C ALA A 111 11.93 -12.85 24.81
N GLY A 112 13.18 -12.38 24.66
CA GLY A 112 14.38 -13.23 24.75
C GLY A 112 14.43 -14.32 23.68
N LEU A 113 13.81 -14.09 22.53
CA LEU A 113 13.74 -15.08 21.45
C LEU A 113 15.11 -15.21 20.76
N PRO A 114 15.45 -16.42 20.28
CA PRO A 114 16.68 -16.64 19.52
C PRO A 114 16.64 -15.89 18.18
N ALA A 115 17.81 -15.75 17.55
CA ALA A 115 17.88 -15.24 16.18
C ALA A 115 16.98 -16.07 15.24
N PRO A 116 16.19 -15.45 14.35
CA PRO A 116 15.34 -16.16 13.41
C PRO A 116 16.12 -17.09 12.48
N ASP A 117 15.49 -18.23 12.18
CA ASP A 117 15.99 -19.18 11.19
C ASP A 117 16.11 -18.50 9.79
N PRO A 118 17.26 -18.58 9.11
CA PRO A 118 17.44 -18.04 7.75
C PRO A 118 16.37 -18.47 6.73
N LYS A 119 15.78 -19.67 6.89
CA LYS A 119 14.67 -20.14 6.04
C LYS A 119 13.38 -19.37 6.30
N LEU A 120 13.05 -19.13 7.57
CA LEU A 120 11.90 -18.31 7.96
C LEU A 120 12.08 -16.86 7.47
N TYR A 121 13.31 -16.35 7.58
CA TYR A 121 13.69 -15.03 7.09
C TYR A 121 13.48 -14.88 5.57
N THR A 122 13.90 -15.88 4.79
CA THR A 122 13.72 -15.87 3.32
C THR A 122 12.25 -15.94 2.94
N PHE A 123 11.48 -16.82 3.59
CA PHE A 123 10.05 -16.95 3.36
C PHE A 123 9.29 -15.66 3.69
N TYR A 124 9.61 -15.04 4.82
CA TYR A 124 9.06 -13.75 5.23
C TYR A 124 9.31 -12.65 4.19
N SER A 125 10.53 -12.60 3.64
CA SER A 125 10.91 -11.63 2.61
C SER A 125 10.09 -11.80 1.34
N ILE A 126 9.83 -13.04 0.90
CA ILE A 126 9.01 -13.33 -0.30
C ILE A 126 7.59 -12.79 -0.13
N LEU A 127 6.99 -12.95 1.06
CA LEU A 127 5.64 -12.49 1.35
C LEU A 127 5.49 -10.96 1.29
N HIS A 128 6.60 -10.21 1.42
CA HIS A 128 6.62 -8.76 1.28
C HIS A 128 6.64 -8.28 -0.18
N PHE A 129 7.18 -9.07 -1.11
CA PHE A 129 7.29 -8.67 -2.53
C PHE A 129 5.95 -8.69 -3.28
N GLY A 130 5.08 -9.66 -2.97
CA GLY A 130 3.78 -9.83 -3.66
C GLY A 130 2.90 -8.56 -3.61
N PRO A 131 2.65 -8.00 -2.41
CA PRO A 131 1.94 -6.72 -2.25
C PRO A 131 2.57 -5.54 -3.01
N GLY A 132 3.91 -5.48 -3.09
CA GLY A 132 4.61 -4.46 -3.87
C GLY A 132 4.29 -4.53 -5.36
N GLY A 133 4.20 -5.74 -5.93
CA GLY A 133 3.82 -5.95 -7.33
C GLY A 133 2.40 -5.46 -7.65
N LEU A 134 1.43 -5.72 -6.75
CA LEU A 134 0.05 -5.26 -6.92
C LEU A 134 -0.07 -3.73 -6.83
N LEU A 135 0.72 -3.10 -5.96
CA LEU A 135 0.78 -1.64 -5.87
C LEU A 135 1.34 -1.02 -7.16
N LEU A 136 2.42 -1.58 -7.72
CA LEU A 136 3.00 -1.12 -8.98
C LEU A 136 1.99 -1.23 -10.14
N LEU A 137 1.26 -2.34 -10.22
CA LEU A 137 0.22 -2.52 -11.22
C LEU A 137 -0.89 -1.47 -11.06
N SER A 138 -1.32 -1.20 -9.83
CA SER A 138 -2.34 -0.17 -9.55
C SER A 138 -1.89 1.21 -10.01
N TRP A 139 -0.64 1.56 -9.76
CA TRP A 139 -0.06 2.82 -10.22
C TRP A 139 0.03 2.93 -11.74
N ALA A 140 0.35 1.83 -12.44
CA ALA A 140 0.31 1.82 -13.90
C ALA A 140 -1.10 2.16 -14.44
N PHE A 141 -2.15 1.60 -13.84
CA PHE A 141 -3.54 1.94 -14.20
C PHE A 141 -3.91 3.39 -13.88
N LEU A 142 -3.48 3.91 -12.72
CA LEU A 142 -3.74 5.29 -12.34
C LEU A 142 -3.06 6.29 -13.28
N LEU A 143 -1.78 6.09 -13.58
CA LEU A 143 -1.01 6.94 -14.49
C LEU A 143 -1.58 6.89 -15.90
N TRP A 144 -1.95 5.70 -16.38
CA TRP A 144 -2.64 5.54 -17.65
C TRP A 144 -3.95 6.34 -17.72
N ALA A 145 -4.75 6.31 -16.65
CA ALA A 145 -5.98 7.08 -16.55
C ALA A 145 -5.73 8.60 -16.54
N CYS A 146 -4.64 9.06 -15.90
CA CYS A 146 -4.24 10.46 -15.92
C CYS A 146 -3.82 10.92 -17.33
N ILE A 147 -3.05 10.10 -18.05
CA ILE A 147 -2.59 10.41 -19.42
C ILE A 147 -3.77 10.52 -20.39
N ARG A 148 -4.77 9.64 -20.26
CA ARG A 148 -5.98 9.71 -21.09
C ARG A 148 -6.88 10.89 -20.75
N GLY A 149 -6.68 11.51 -19.59
CA GLY A 149 -7.51 12.58 -19.07
C GLY A 149 -8.95 12.13 -18.76
N PRO A 150 -9.81 13.05 -18.32
CA PRO A 150 -11.20 12.74 -18.06
C PRO A 150 -11.92 12.31 -19.33
N ALA A 151 -12.82 11.32 -19.21
CA ALA A 151 -13.67 10.94 -20.32
C ALA A 151 -14.46 12.16 -20.80
N ARG A 152 -14.23 12.60 -22.05
CA ARG A 152 -15.01 13.68 -22.65
C ARG A 152 -16.48 13.25 -22.64
N SER A 153 -17.32 14.00 -21.93
CA SER A 153 -18.76 13.83 -21.91
C SER A 153 -19.30 13.83 -23.34
N THR A 154 -19.58 12.66 -23.89
CA THR A 154 -20.36 12.50 -25.11
C THR A 154 -21.84 12.56 -24.75
N SER A 155 -22.35 13.77 -24.47
CA SER A 155 -23.77 14.05 -24.27
C SER A 155 -23.95 15.57 -24.34
N ALA A 156 -24.77 16.17 -25.20
CA ALA A 156 -25.95 15.66 -25.91
C ALA A 156 -26.00 16.19 -27.36
N LYS A 157 -26.33 15.33 -28.33
CA LYS A 157 -26.94 15.84 -29.57
C LYS A 157 -28.28 16.45 -29.18
N PRO A 158 -28.58 17.71 -29.52
CA PRO A 158 -29.92 18.25 -29.33
C PRO A 158 -30.87 17.37 -30.15
N LYS A 159 -31.92 16.85 -29.51
CA LYS A 159 -33.09 16.35 -30.24
C LYS A 159 -33.70 17.58 -30.92
N SER A 160 -33.43 17.76 -32.21
CA SER A 160 -34.20 18.65 -33.06
C SER A 160 -35.61 18.08 -33.17
N GLY A 161 -36.55 18.69 -32.47
CA GLY A 161 -37.98 18.56 -32.67
C GLY A 161 -38.51 19.92 -33.09
#